data_AF-A0A957L600-F1
#
_entry.id   AF-A0A957L600-F1
#
_cell.length_a   1.000
_cell.length_b   1.000
_cell.length_c   1.000
_cell.angle_alpha   90.00
_cell.angle_beta   90.00
_cell.angle_gamma   90.00
#
_symmetry.space_group_name_H-M   'P 1'
#
loop_
_entity.id
_entity.type
_entity.pdbx_description
1 polymer ?
#
loop_
_entity_poly.entity_id
_entity_poly.type
_entity_poly.pdbx_seq_one_letter_code
_entity_poly.pdbx_strand_id
1 'polypeptide(L)'
;MARGRQQEFSKIKEVVAGWERIQQLLRGGDAGYLVPVVIPRNRRAFAMVPWLGLALFSLLATILLVMAGQTILAGLAFMAFFGFAVLGAFVWWRIAIVEIEQGTTGIVSHSGKIVGTLPPGRRYLWWPWQKVEFIVDT
;
A
#
# COMPACT_ATOMS: atom_id res chain seq x y z
N MET A 1 9.23 -56.00 6.99
CA MET A 1 8.04 -55.16 6.69
C MET A 1 8.47 -53.70 6.74
N ALA A 2 8.69 -53.06 5.60
CA ALA A 2 9.15 -51.68 5.52
C ALA A 2 7.94 -50.72 5.61
N ARG A 3 7.86 -49.92 6.68
CA ARG A 3 6.90 -48.81 6.77
C ARG A 3 7.26 -47.77 5.71
N GLY A 4 6.45 -47.67 4.67
CA GLY A 4 6.48 -46.53 3.75
C GLY A 4 6.21 -45.27 4.55
N ARG A 5 7.22 -44.43 4.73
CA ARG A 5 7.03 -43.04 5.14
C ARG A 5 6.20 -42.40 4.04
N GLN A 6 4.93 -42.14 4.31
CA GLN A 6 4.11 -41.29 3.46
C GLN A 6 4.85 -39.95 3.40
N GLN A 7 5.44 -39.66 2.24
CA GLN A 7 5.94 -38.33 1.96
C GLN A 7 4.69 -37.47 1.86
N GLU A 8 4.34 -36.77 2.94
CA GLU A 8 3.36 -35.68 2.87
C GLU A 8 3.92 -34.68 1.85
N PHE A 9 3.36 -34.71 0.65
CA PHE A 9 3.68 -33.74 -0.38
C PHE A 9 3.34 -32.34 0.16
N SER A 10 4.33 -31.45 0.17
CA SER A 10 4.16 -30.06 0.56
C SER A 10 3.04 -29.43 -0.28
N LYS A 11 1.85 -29.24 0.31
CA LYS A 11 0.75 -28.54 -0.36
C LYS A 11 1.11 -27.07 -0.44
N ILE A 12 1.21 -26.57 -1.66
CA ILE A 12 1.42 -25.16 -1.94
C ILE A 12 0.12 -24.42 -1.59
N LYS A 13 0.20 -23.48 -0.66
CA LYS A 13 -0.94 -22.65 -0.23
C LYS A 13 -0.64 -21.21 -0.58
N GLU A 14 -1.57 -20.55 -1.25
CA GLU A 14 -1.56 -19.10 -1.45
C GLU A 14 -2.32 -18.42 -0.31
N VAL A 15 -1.76 -17.36 0.26
CA VAL A 15 -2.36 -16.67 1.42
C VAL A 15 -2.45 -15.17 1.18
N VAL A 16 -3.61 -14.58 1.49
CA VAL A 16 -3.81 -13.13 1.53
C VAL A 16 -3.53 -12.64 2.95
N ALA A 17 -2.49 -11.82 3.13
CA ALA A 17 -2.04 -11.37 4.44
C ALA A 17 -1.78 -9.87 4.51
N GLY A 18 -1.90 -9.30 5.71
CA GLY A 18 -1.40 -7.95 6.00
C GLY A 18 0.13 -7.95 6.05
N TRP A 19 0.75 -6.79 5.76
CA TRP A 19 2.20 -6.63 5.70
C TRP A 19 2.96 -7.17 6.92
N GLU A 20 2.43 -7.04 8.13
CA GLU A 20 3.06 -7.55 9.36
C GLU A 20 3.13 -9.09 9.43
N ARG A 21 2.21 -9.80 8.78
CA ARG A 21 2.16 -11.27 8.77
C ARG A 21 2.98 -11.90 7.65
N ILE A 22 3.45 -11.13 6.68
CA ILE A 22 4.19 -11.64 5.52
C ILE A 22 5.47 -12.34 5.97
N GLN A 23 6.21 -11.76 6.93
CA GLN A 23 7.46 -12.33 7.44
C GLN A 23 7.23 -13.71 8.07
N GLN A 24 6.17 -13.82 8.87
CA GLN A 24 5.80 -15.07 9.55
C GLN A 24 5.37 -16.14 8.54
N LEU A 25 4.66 -15.77 7.48
CA LEU A 25 4.20 -16.71 6.45
C LEU A 25 5.35 -17.20 5.57
N LEU A 26 6.29 -16.32 5.21
CA LEU A 26 7.45 -16.68 4.38
C LEU A 26 8.49 -17.50 5.16
N ARG A 27 8.74 -17.19 6.44
CA ARG A 27 9.81 -17.85 7.23
C ARG A 27 9.32 -18.99 8.12
N GLY A 28 8.07 -18.93 8.58
CA GLY A 28 7.52 -19.87 9.56
C GLY A 28 6.61 -20.94 8.98
N GLY A 29 6.03 -20.69 7.80
CA GLY A 29 4.96 -21.51 7.24
C GLY A 29 3.68 -21.45 8.09
N ASP A 30 2.53 -21.49 7.45
CA ASP A 30 1.25 -21.60 8.16
C ASP A 30 0.98 -23.10 8.37
N ALA A 31 1.17 -23.63 9.59
CA ALA A 31 0.79 -24.99 9.97
C ALA A 31 1.31 -26.14 9.04
N GLY A 32 2.60 -26.14 8.71
CA GLY A 32 3.23 -27.22 7.93
C GLY A 32 3.14 -27.06 6.40
N TYR A 33 2.60 -25.94 5.91
CA TYR A 33 2.56 -25.63 4.48
C TYR A 33 3.68 -24.65 4.08
N LEU A 34 4.38 -24.96 3.00
CA LEU A 34 5.28 -24.02 2.32
C LEU A 34 4.41 -23.00 1.55
N VAL A 35 4.56 -21.71 1.87
CA VAL A 35 3.80 -20.60 1.24
C VAL A 35 4.75 -19.82 0.34
N PRO A 36 4.97 -20.25 -0.92
CA PRO A 36 5.92 -19.59 -1.82
C PRO A 36 5.44 -18.22 -2.29
N VAL A 37 4.14 -17.92 -2.17
CA VAL A 37 3.53 -16.68 -2.68
C VAL A 37 2.56 -16.09 -1.66
N VAL A 38 2.77 -14.81 -1.35
CA VAL A 38 1.89 -14.02 -0.48
C VAL A 38 1.33 -12.82 -1.22
N ILE A 39 0.01 -12.62 -1.13
CA ILE A 39 -0.68 -11.44 -1.69
C ILE A 39 -0.81 -10.39 -0.57
N PRO A 40 -0.06 -9.27 -0.64
CA PRO A 40 -0.11 -8.24 0.38
C PRO A 40 -1.42 -7.45 0.28
N ARG A 41 -2.14 -7.33 1.39
CA ARG A 41 -3.33 -6.49 1.48
C ARG A 41 -2.94 -5.00 1.38
N ASN A 42 -3.35 -4.34 0.30
CA ASN A 42 -3.08 -2.92 0.09
C ASN A 42 -4.26 -2.04 0.56
N ARG A 43 -4.05 -1.21 1.59
CA ARG A 43 -5.01 -0.16 2.04
C ARG A 43 -4.52 1.26 1.76
N ARG A 44 -3.38 1.40 1.07
CA ARG A 44 -2.65 2.67 0.93
C ARG A 44 -3.44 3.77 0.23
N ALA A 45 -4.15 3.43 -0.84
CA ALA A 45 -4.93 4.40 -1.62
C ALA A 45 -6.04 5.09 -0.81
N PHE A 46 -6.64 4.39 0.16
CA PHE A 46 -7.75 4.94 0.96
C PHE A 46 -7.29 5.94 2.02
N ALA A 47 -6.04 5.89 2.45
CA ALA A 47 -5.53 6.78 3.50
C ALA A 47 -5.44 8.25 3.05
N MET A 48 -5.34 8.52 1.74
CA MET A 48 -5.28 9.89 1.19
C MET A 48 -6.64 10.52 0.93
N VAL A 49 -7.66 9.71 0.69
CA VAL A 49 -9.01 10.15 0.31
C VAL A 49 -9.57 11.24 1.24
N PRO A 50 -9.50 11.11 2.60
CA PRO A 50 -10.05 12.15 3.47
C PRO A 50 -9.29 13.49 3.33
N TRP A 51 -7.97 13.45 3.22
CA TRP A 51 -7.14 14.66 3.10
C TRP A 51 -7.37 15.39 1.77
N LEU A 52 -7.47 14.64 0.68
CA LEU A 52 -7.75 15.20 -0.63
C LEU A 52 -9.17 15.78 -0.72
N GLY A 53 -10.14 15.10 -0.11
CA GLY A 53 -11.52 15.58 0.00
C GLY A 53 -11.63 16.89 0.79
N LEU A 54 -10.95 16.98 1.94
CA LEU A 54 -10.90 18.20 2.75
C LEU A 54 -10.20 19.35 2.02
N ALA A 55 -9.07 19.07 1.37
CA ALA A 55 -8.37 20.08 0.57
C ALA A 55 -9.29 20.61 -0.55
N LEU A 56 -9.93 19.72 -1.33
CA LEU A 56 -10.84 20.11 -2.39
C LEU A 56 -12.03 20.93 -1.86
N PHE A 57 -12.63 20.49 -0.75
CA PHE A 57 -13.72 21.22 -0.10
C PHE A 57 -13.30 22.63 0.31
N SER A 58 -12.15 22.77 0.97
CA SER A 58 -11.61 24.08 1.38
C SER A 58 -11.31 24.98 0.18
N LEU A 59 -10.78 24.43 -0.92
CA LEU A 59 -10.52 25.17 -2.15
C LEU A 59 -11.83 25.71 -2.77
N LEU A 60 -12.85 24.87 -2.86
CA LEU A 60 -14.18 25.28 -3.36
C LEU A 60 -14.80 26.35 -2.46
N ALA A 61 -14.69 26.19 -1.14
CA ALA A 61 -15.15 27.18 -0.17
C ALA A 61 -14.44 28.53 -0.37
N THR A 62 -13.11 28.54 -0.57
CA THR A 62 -12.36 29.76 -0.89
C THR A 62 -12.93 30.45 -2.11
N ILE A 63 -13.14 29.73 -3.22
CA ILE A 63 -13.66 30.30 -4.46
C ILE A 63 -15.03 30.96 -4.24
N LEU A 64 -15.96 30.24 -3.59
CA LEU A 64 -17.30 30.76 -3.32
C LEU A 64 -17.28 31.99 -2.40
N LEU A 65 -16.42 31.98 -1.37
CA LEU A 65 -16.29 33.09 -0.43
C LEU A 65 -15.68 34.33 -1.07
N VAL A 66 -14.72 34.17 -1.99
CA VAL A 66 -14.19 35.27 -2.80
C VAL A 66 -15.29 35.89 -3.66
N MET A 67 -16.09 35.07 -4.33
CA MET A 67 -17.21 35.55 -5.15
C MET A 67 -18.28 36.27 -4.32
N ALA A 68 -18.47 35.86 -3.06
CA ALA A 68 -19.38 36.49 -2.12
C ALA A 68 -18.79 37.74 -1.42
N GLY A 69 -17.55 38.15 -1.74
CA GLY A 69 -16.88 39.31 -1.13
C GLY A 69 -16.40 39.09 0.32
N GLN A 70 -16.44 37.86 0.83
CA GLN A 70 -16.05 37.51 2.20
C GLN A 70 -14.55 37.20 2.29
N THR A 71 -13.71 38.25 2.17
CA THR A 71 -12.25 38.12 2.06
C THR A 71 -11.57 37.45 3.26
N ILE A 72 -12.00 37.74 4.48
CA ILE A 72 -11.43 37.13 5.70
C ILE A 72 -11.71 35.63 5.74
N LEU A 73 -12.96 35.22 5.53
CA LEU A 73 -13.34 33.81 5.51
C LEU A 73 -12.67 33.07 4.34
N ALA A 74 -12.56 33.72 3.18
CA ALA A 74 -11.84 33.16 2.03
C ALA A 74 -10.37 32.88 2.35
N GLY A 75 -9.70 33.80 3.05
CA GLY A 75 -8.32 33.63 3.52
C GLY A 75 -8.18 32.44 4.48
N LEU A 76 -9.11 32.28 5.43
CA LEU A 76 -9.12 31.14 6.35
C LEU A 76 -9.35 29.81 5.61
N ALA A 77 -10.30 29.77 4.67
CA ALA A 77 -10.55 28.60 3.84
C ALA A 77 -9.32 28.25 2.98
N PHE A 78 -8.60 29.25 2.49
CA PHE A 78 -7.38 29.06 1.70
C PHE A 78 -6.24 28.48 2.55
N MET A 79 -6.06 28.98 3.78
CA MET A 79 -5.12 28.38 4.72
C MET A 79 -5.48 26.92 5.06
N ALA A 80 -6.77 26.61 5.22
CA ALA A 80 -7.23 25.25 5.44
C ALA A 80 -6.91 24.34 4.24
N PHE A 81 -7.14 24.81 3.01
CA PHE A 81 -6.73 24.09 1.80
C PHE A 81 -5.24 23.74 1.82
N PHE A 82 -4.38 24.72 2.09
CA PHE A 82 -2.94 24.50 2.20
C PHE A 82 -2.59 23.49 3.30
N GLY A 83 -3.20 23.62 4.49
CA GLY A 83 -2.99 22.69 5.60
C GLY A 83 -3.32 21.25 5.23
N PHE A 84 -4.50 21.02 4.65
CA PHE A 84 -4.93 19.68 4.22
C PHE A 84 -4.11 19.14 3.06
N ALA A 85 -3.70 19.99 2.11
CA ALA A 85 -2.84 19.60 1.01
C ALA A 85 -1.45 19.14 1.50
N VAL A 86 -0.84 19.88 2.44
CA VAL A 86 0.44 19.51 3.05
C VAL A 86 0.34 18.22 3.84
N LEU A 87 -0.71 18.07 4.67
CA LEU A 87 -0.95 16.83 5.41
C LEU A 87 -1.17 15.64 4.47
N GLY A 88 -1.96 15.82 3.41
CA GLY A 88 -2.19 14.80 2.39
C GLY A 88 -0.89 14.38 1.69
N ALA A 89 -0.03 15.35 1.32
CA ALA A 89 1.27 15.08 0.72
C ALA A 89 2.23 14.37 1.70
N PHE A 90 2.19 14.72 2.99
CA PHE A 90 2.99 14.06 4.00
C PHE A 90 2.55 12.61 4.22
N VAL A 91 1.24 12.37 4.39
CA VAL A 91 0.65 11.02 4.51
C VAL A 91 0.99 10.20 3.28
N TRP A 92 0.91 10.78 2.09
CA TRP A 92 1.31 10.14 0.84
C TRP A 92 2.75 9.67 0.86
N TRP A 93 3.67 10.55 1.22
CA TRP A 93 5.09 10.23 1.28
C TRP A 93 5.40 9.11 2.28
N ARG A 94 4.74 9.12 3.44
CA ARG A 94 4.90 8.07 4.47
C ARG A 94 4.43 6.70 3.99
N ILE A 95 3.41 6.68 3.14
CA ILE A 95 2.77 5.45 2.67
C ILE A 95 3.41 4.93 1.37
N ALA A 96 4.06 5.80 0.60
CA ALA A 96 4.78 5.43 -0.63
C ALA A 96 5.97 4.49 -0.37
N ILE A 97 6.42 4.33 0.87
CA ILE A 97 7.56 3.50 1.23
C ILE A 97 7.12 2.04 1.42
N VAL A 98 7.79 1.13 0.73
CA VAL A 98 7.63 -0.32 0.87
C VAL A 98 8.98 -0.95 1.17
N GLU A 99 8.98 -1.94 2.04
CA GLU A 99 10.16 -2.73 2.33
C GLU A 99 9.90 -4.16 1.86
N ILE A 100 10.77 -4.66 0.98
CA ILE A 100 10.75 -6.04 0.50
C ILE A 100 11.84 -6.80 1.24
N GLU A 101 11.52 -8.00 1.73
CA GLU A 101 12.47 -8.82 2.47
C GLU A 101 13.61 -9.32 1.59
N GLN A 102 14.78 -9.51 2.21
CA GLN A 102 15.92 -10.18 1.58
C GLN A 102 15.55 -11.62 1.22
N GLY A 103 15.97 -12.08 0.04
CA GLY A 103 15.61 -13.40 -0.50
C GLY A 103 14.25 -13.45 -1.20
N THR A 104 13.49 -12.34 -1.22
CA THR A 104 12.20 -12.28 -1.91
C THR A 104 12.15 -11.25 -3.03
N THR A 105 11.33 -11.55 -4.03
CA THR A 105 11.05 -10.63 -5.14
C THR A 105 9.58 -10.21 -5.10
N GLY A 106 9.34 -8.90 -5.09
CA GLY A 106 7.99 -8.34 -5.19
C GLY A 106 7.57 -8.19 -6.65
N ILE A 107 6.37 -8.62 -7.03
CA ILE A 107 5.79 -8.35 -8.35
C ILE A 107 4.96 -7.06 -8.26
N VAL A 108 5.26 -6.08 -9.10
CA VAL A 108 4.62 -4.77 -9.10
C VAL A 108 3.54 -4.73 -10.18
N SER A 109 2.39 -4.20 -9.79
CA SER A 109 1.24 -3.99 -10.62
C SER A 109 0.82 -2.53 -10.59
N HIS A 110 0.44 -2.00 -11.74
CA HIS A 110 -0.11 -0.65 -11.91
C HIS A 110 -1.50 -0.77 -12.49
N SER A 111 -2.52 -0.36 -11.73
CA SER A 111 -3.93 -0.46 -12.14
C SER A 111 -4.34 -1.88 -12.57
N GLY A 112 -3.77 -2.92 -11.93
CA GLY A 112 -4.06 -4.32 -12.24
C GLY A 112 -3.23 -4.94 -13.37
N LYS A 113 -2.37 -4.15 -14.03
CA LYS A 113 -1.40 -4.67 -15.00
C LYS A 113 -0.04 -4.88 -14.35
N ILE A 114 0.51 -6.08 -14.47
CA ILE A 114 1.88 -6.38 -14.04
C ILE A 114 2.87 -5.57 -14.89
N VAL A 115 3.72 -4.77 -14.23
CA VAL A 115 4.67 -3.86 -14.89
C VAL A 115 6.11 -4.32 -14.72
N GLY A 116 6.41 -5.12 -13.70
CA GLY A 116 7.75 -5.65 -13.48
C GLY A 116 7.95 -6.21 -12.08
N THR A 117 9.21 -6.38 -11.72
CA THR A 117 9.63 -6.89 -10.41
C THR A 117 10.34 -5.81 -9.60
N LEU A 118 10.28 -5.95 -8.28
CA LEU A 118 10.89 -5.08 -7.29
C LEU A 118 11.91 -5.92 -6.51
N PRO A 119 13.21 -5.57 -6.59
CA PRO A 119 14.24 -6.30 -5.85
C PRO A 119 14.16 -5.99 -4.34
N PRO A 120 14.82 -6.81 -3.51
CA PRO A 120 14.85 -6.64 -2.05
C PRO A 120 15.26 -5.24 -1.59
N GLY A 121 14.76 -4.86 -0.40
CA GLY A 121 15.09 -3.63 0.30
C GLY A 121 13.99 -2.57 0.27
N ARG A 122 14.33 -1.36 0.72
CA ARG A 122 13.39 -0.23 0.82
C ARG A 122 13.24 0.45 -0.54
N ARG A 123 12.01 0.51 -1.03
CA ARG A 123 11.66 1.09 -2.33
C ARG A 123 10.43 1.96 -2.23
N TYR A 124 10.35 2.96 -3.11
CA TYR A 124 9.22 3.85 -3.21
C TYR A 124 8.28 3.40 -4.32
N LEU A 125 7.00 3.23 -4.00
CA LEU A 125 5.90 3.15 -4.95
C LEU A 125 5.21 4.51 -4.97
N TRP A 126 5.68 5.37 -5.88
CA TRP A 126 5.32 6.78 -5.92
C TRP A 126 3.96 7.07 -6.56
N TRP A 127 3.24 6.05 -7.03
CA TRP A 127 1.93 6.25 -7.67
C TRP A 127 0.83 5.51 -6.91
N PRO A 128 -0.36 6.11 -6.69
CA PRO A 128 -1.38 5.53 -5.80
C PRO A 128 -2.02 4.25 -6.36
N TRP A 129 -1.92 4.09 -7.67
CA TRP A 129 -2.36 2.93 -8.44
C TRP A 129 -1.28 1.84 -8.57
N GLN A 130 -0.07 2.08 -8.05
CA GLN A 130 0.96 1.05 -7.93
C GLN A 130 0.81 0.25 -6.65
N LYS A 131 0.88 -1.07 -6.77
CA LYS A 131 0.85 -2.00 -5.64
C LYS A 131 1.82 -3.15 -5.88
N VAL A 132 2.34 -3.71 -4.79
CA VAL A 132 2.91 -5.05 -4.83
C VAL A 132 1.73 -6.00 -4.89
N GLU A 133 1.70 -6.88 -5.88
CA GLU A 133 0.61 -7.83 -6.08
C GLU A 133 0.96 -9.21 -5.50
N PHE A 134 2.22 -9.61 -5.62
CA PHE A 134 2.74 -10.87 -5.11
C PHE A 134 4.13 -10.65 -4.52
N ILE A 135 4.49 -11.44 -3.51
CA ILE A 135 5.86 -11.59 -3.03
C ILE A 135 6.22 -13.06 -3.19
N VAL A 136 7.33 -13.31 -3.88
CA VAL A 136 7.79 -14.65 -4.24
C VAL A 136 9.16 -14.89 -3.60
N ASP A 137 9.34 -16.06 -3.00
CA ASP A 137 10.64 -16.50 -2.48
C ASP A 137 11.57 -16.93 -3.64
N THR A 138 12.83 -16.49 -3.62
CA THR A 138 13.80 -16.65 -4.73
C THR A 138 15.09 -17.33 -4.32
#